data_AF-A0A926B583-F1
#
_entry.id   AF-A0A926B583-F1
#
_cell.length_a   1.000
_cell.length_b   1.000
_cell.length_c   1.000
_cell.angle_alpha   90.00
_cell.angle_beta   90.00
_cell.angle_gamma   90.00
#
_symmetry.space_group_name_H-M   'P 1'
#
loop_
_entity.id
_entity.type
_entity.pdbx_description
1 polymer ?
#
loop_
_entity_poly.entity_id
_entity_poly.type
_entity_poly.pdbx_seq_one_letter_code
_entity_poly.pdbx_strand_id
1 'polypeptide(L)'
;PSSAQAPAGQEAPAQGQPAAAAADASAKITAAPDLIAAATQAASQALGWTSPEAALANALAPPAPPAGTKKPPRNRAAKKGPAPLPTAVALKLPPAPPYHGPKMQLRAEIDRGEVVLARPKLDKDGHKKWKPPVADRPTLTLYARNGDKEVALSRWPTTIGGWKAIEKSDGTMALKYKESVTGDALWPEILATPTWHPAPGMPTRKLLIKRGDTWEPKTEIIGPGYRAAYGLIAIVHHQIMERNERGEPQLMDFRIRTHGTPAYRSVKRGESNGCHRLHNYLALRLTAFLVKHRENVREGLVPEDYVRNLEYKGQKVALESETKGYRFKLTPPVPVTVLDGDVKGDAKAVKRSVPLTALP
;
A
#
# COMPACT_ATOMS: atom_id res chain seq x y z
N PRO A 1 -19.11 -52.93 -53.17
CA PRO A 1 -19.47 -53.61 -51.90
C PRO A 1 -19.14 -52.68 -50.70
N SER A 2 -20.01 -51.73 -50.31
CA SER A 2 -21.27 -51.88 -49.55
C SER A 2 -21.11 -52.55 -48.18
N SER A 3 -21.16 -51.74 -47.11
CA SER A 3 -21.92 -51.86 -45.83
C SER A 3 -21.23 -51.00 -44.76
N ALA A 4 -21.73 -49.81 -44.37
CA ALA A 4 -22.88 -49.46 -43.50
C ALA A 4 -22.68 -49.90 -42.02
N GLN A 5 -22.37 -48.96 -41.09
CA GLN A 5 -23.28 -48.30 -40.08
C GLN A 5 -23.94 -49.28 -39.10
N ALA A 6 -24.08 -49.10 -37.78
CA ALA A 6 -23.74 -48.16 -36.67
C ALA A 6 -24.17 -48.92 -35.35
N PRO A 7 -24.48 -48.36 -34.14
CA PRO A 7 -24.13 -47.08 -33.49
C PRO A 7 -23.73 -47.19 -31.97
N ALA A 8 -23.27 -46.04 -31.45
CA ALA A 8 -23.48 -45.41 -30.14
C ALA A 8 -23.67 -46.25 -28.85
N GLY A 9 -22.71 -46.13 -27.93
CA GLY A 9 -22.89 -46.28 -26.48
C GLY A 9 -22.82 -44.90 -25.81
N GLN A 10 -23.88 -44.52 -25.11
CA GLN A 10 -24.00 -43.30 -24.32
C GLN A 10 -23.16 -43.40 -23.03
N GLU A 11 -22.19 -42.50 -22.84
CA GLU A 11 -21.62 -42.23 -21.53
C GLU A 11 -22.43 -41.14 -20.81
N ALA A 12 -22.73 -41.40 -19.55
CA ALA A 12 -23.53 -40.57 -18.67
C ALA A 12 -22.85 -39.21 -18.38
N PRO A 13 -23.62 -38.12 -18.16
CA PRO A 13 -23.05 -36.81 -17.90
C PRO A 13 -22.37 -36.79 -16.52
N ALA A 14 -21.06 -36.53 -16.53
CA ALA A 14 -20.31 -36.19 -15.33
C ALA A 14 -20.93 -34.97 -14.64
N GLN A 15 -21.18 -35.12 -13.35
CA GLN A 15 -21.78 -34.15 -12.46
C GLN A 15 -21.00 -32.83 -12.46
N GLY A 16 -21.76 -31.73 -12.40
CA GLY A 16 -21.31 -30.38 -12.71
C GLY A 16 -20.10 -29.91 -11.90
N GLN A 17 -19.07 -29.50 -12.64
CA GLN A 17 -18.12 -28.51 -12.15
C GLN A 17 -18.89 -27.22 -11.84
N PRO A 18 -18.73 -26.59 -10.66
CA PRO A 18 -19.26 -25.27 -10.44
C PRO A 18 -18.62 -24.33 -11.45
N ALA A 19 -19.44 -23.77 -12.33
CA ALA A 19 -19.05 -22.82 -13.35
C ALA A 19 -18.19 -21.73 -12.71
N ALA A 20 -16.94 -21.63 -13.17
CA ALA A 20 -16.15 -20.44 -12.95
C ALA A 20 -16.99 -19.27 -13.46
N ALA A 21 -17.47 -18.43 -12.53
CA ALA A 21 -18.17 -17.21 -12.89
C ALA A 21 -17.27 -16.44 -13.85
N ALA A 22 -17.71 -16.33 -15.11
CA ALA A 22 -17.04 -15.54 -16.12
C ALA A 22 -16.90 -14.13 -15.54
N ALA A 23 -15.67 -13.76 -15.20
CA ALA A 23 -15.35 -12.42 -14.77
C ALA A 23 -15.72 -11.48 -15.92
N ASP A 24 -16.64 -10.57 -15.62
CA ASP A 24 -17.08 -9.53 -16.53
C ASP A 24 -15.85 -8.76 -17.05
N ALA A 25 -15.54 -8.93 -18.34
CA ALA A 25 -14.35 -8.37 -18.99
C ALA A 25 -14.35 -6.82 -19.01
N SER A 26 -15.43 -6.18 -18.53
CA SER A 26 -15.54 -4.73 -18.40
C SER A 26 -14.94 -4.17 -17.10
N ALA A 27 -14.67 -4.99 -16.09
CA ALA A 27 -14.08 -4.55 -14.82
C ALA A 27 -12.56 -4.82 -14.78
N LYS A 28 -11.73 -3.87 -15.22
CA LYS A 28 -10.25 -3.92 -15.05
C LYS A 28 -9.81 -4.06 -13.58
N ILE A 29 -10.69 -3.74 -12.62
CA ILE A 29 -10.43 -3.84 -11.18
C ILE A 29 -11.04 -5.13 -10.64
N THR A 30 -10.29 -6.23 -10.68
CA THR A 30 -10.62 -7.42 -9.89
C THR A 30 -10.24 -7.17 -8.43
N ALA A 31 -11.22 -7.13 -7.52
CA ALA A 31 -10.91 -7.06 -6.09
C ALA A 31 -10.00 -8.25 -5.69
N ALA A 32 -9.15 -8.04 -4.68
CA ALA A 32 -8.47 -9.18 -4.07
C ALA A 32 -9.55 -10.17 -3.59
N PRO A 33 -9.32 -11.49 -3.71
CA PRO A 33 -10.28 -12.48 -3.26
C PRO A 33 -10.61 -12.25 -1.78
N ASP A 34 -11.85 -12.51 -1.38
CA ASP A 34 -12.21 -12.47 0.03
C ASP A 34 -11.63 -13.68 0.75
N LEU A 35 -10.44 -13.49 1.31
CA LEU A 35 -9.70 -14.52 2.05
C LEU A 35 -10.19 -14.67 3.50
N ILE A 36 -11.08 -13.79 3.97
CA ILE A 36 -11.55 -13.79 5.36
C ILE A 36 -12.99 -14.30 5.49
N ALA A 37 -13.78 -14.32 4.42
CA ALA A 37 -15.18 -14.75 4.42
C ALA A 37 -15.40 -16.07 5.19
N ALA A 38 -14.61 -17.10 4.88
CA ALA A 38 -14.74 -18.40 5.54
C ALA A 38 -14.49 -18.32 7.06
N ALA A 39 -13.51 -17.52 7.49
CA ALA A 39 -13.23 -17.31 8.91
C ALA A 39 -14.31 -16.46 9.58
N THR A 40 -14.79 -15.40 8.92
CA THR A 40 -15.90 -14.57 9.39
C THR A 40 -17.17 -15.40 9.53
N GLN A 41 -17.48 -16.25 8.57
CA GLN A 41 -18.66 -17.11 8.61
C GLN A 41 -18.55 -18.18 9.70
N ALA A 42 -17.39 -18.82 9.85
CA ALA A 42 -17.15 -19.74 10.94
C ALA A 42 -17.25 -19.05 12.32
N ALA A 43 -16.76 -17.82 12.45
CA ALA A 43 -16.89 -17.03 13.67
C ALA A 43 -18.36 -16.69 13.96
N SER A 44 -19.10 -16.22 12.95
CA SER A 44 -20.54 -15.94 13.09
C SER A 44 -21.33 -17.19 13.50
N GLN A 45 -21.05 -18.34 12.88
CA GLN A 45 -21.70 -19.61 13.25
C GLN A 45 -21.38 -20.02 14.70
N ALA A 46 -20.11 -19.95 15.09
CA ALA A 46 -19.68 -20.30 16.45
C ALA A 46 -20.25 -19.37 17.53
N LEU A 47 -20.53 -18.11 17.18
CA LEU A 47 -21.19 -17.13 18.04
C LEU A 47 -22.74 -17.21 17.99
N GLY A 48 -23.31 -18.08 17.16
CA GLY A 48 -24.76 -18.14 16.94
C GLY A 48 -25.32 -16.89 16.24
N TRP A 49 -24.48 -16.11 15.56
CA TRP A 49 -24.87 -14.93 14.79
C TRP A 49 -25.42 -15.33 13.42
N THR A 50 -26.48 -16.14 13.43
CA THR A 50 -27.12 -16.67 12.21
C THR A 50 -28.18 -15.72 11.64
N SER A 51 -28.55 -14.66 12.38
CA SER A 51 -29.39 -13.55 11.92
C SER A 51 -29.01 -12.25 12.64
N PRO A 52 -29.40 -11.07 12.12
CA PRO A 52 -29.21 -9.80 12.83
C PRO A 52 -29.80 -9.79 14.25
N GLU A 53 -30.96 -10.42 14.44
CA GLU A 53 -31.63 -10.54 15.75
C GLU A 53 -30.84 -11.44 16.69
N ALA A 54 -30.31 -12.57 16.19
CA ALA A 54 -29.48 -13.47 16.97
C ALA A 54 -28.14 -12.83 17.37
N ALA A 55 -27.53 -12.05 16.46
CA ALA A 55 -26.33 -11.28 16.76
C ALA A 55 -26.58 -10.18 17.81
N LEU A 56 -27.70 -9.46 17.70
CA LEU A 56 -28.09 -8.43 18.65
C LEU A 56 -28.40 -9.03 20.04
N ALA A 57 -29.12 -10.15 20.07
CA ALA A 57 -29.41 -10.89 21.29
C ALA A 57 -28.11 -11.38 21.95
N ASN A 58 -27.14 -11.86 21.18
CA ASN A 58 -25.84 -12.30 21.70
C ASN A 58 -24.99 -11.12 22.26
N ALA A 59 -25.04 -9.94 21.61
CA ALA A 59 -24.31 -8.75 22.03
C ALA A 59 -24.93 -8.04 23.27
N LEU A 60 -26.22 -8.25 23.54
CA LEU A 60 -26.98 -7.54 24.57
C LEU A 60 -27.54 -8.43 25.67
N ALA A 61 -27.46 -9.76 25.58
CA ALA A 61 -28.07 -10.64 26.57
C ALA A 61 -27.28 -10.66 27.90
N PRO A 62 -27.86 -10.23 29.02
CA PRO A 62 -27.44 -10.75 30.32
C PRO A 62 -27.73 -12.27 30.34
N PRO A 63 -26.87 -13.10 30.96
CA PRO A 63 -27.01 -14.54 31.00
C PRO A 63 -28.34 -14.88 31.65
N ALA A 64 -29.05 -15.81 31.02
CA ALA A 64 -30.27 -16.37 31.56
C ALA A 64 -29.97 -16.99 32.94
N PRO A 65 -30.80 -16.73 33.96
CA PRO A 65 -30.68 -17.43 35.23
C PRO A 65 -30.90 -18.93 35.01
N PRO A 66 -30.20 -19.81 35.77
CA PRO A 66 -30.31 -21.25 35.60
C PRO A 66 -31.76 -21.71 35.79
N ALA A 67 -32.19 -22.63 34.92
CA ALA A 67 -33.53 -23.21 34.94
C ALA A 67 -33.74 -23.98 36.26
N GLY A 68 -34.56 -23.43 37.16
CA GLY A 68 -34.93 -24.09 38.41
C GLY A 68 -35.55 -23.21 39.49
N THR A 69 -35.36 -21.89 39.45
CA THR A 69 -35.91 -21.02 40.50
C THR A 69 -37.30 -20.48 40.14
N LYS A 70 -38.35 -21.24 40.49
CA LYS A 70 -39.73 -20.76 40.55
C LYS A 70 -39.89 -19.76 41.72
N LYS A 71 -39.65 -18.47 41.52
CA LYS A 71 -40.26 -17.41 42.37
C LYS A 71 -40.59 -16.15 41.55
N PRO A 72 -41.76 -15.52 41.79
CA PRO A 72 -42.19 -14.33 41.08
C PRO A 72 -41.38 -13.10 41.56
N PRO A 73 -41.23 -12.04 40.74
CA PRO A 73 -40.37 -10.93 41.07
C PRO A 73 -41.09 -9.97 42.04
N ARG A 74 -40.62 -9.93 43.28
CA ARG A 74 -40.80 -8.77 44.16
C ARG A 74 -39.50 -7.97 44.14
N ASN A 75 -39.60 -6.71 43.73
CA ASN A 75 -38.65 -5.61 43.94
C ASN A 75 -37.20 -6.04 44.23
N ARG A 76 -36.38 -6.16 43.19
CA ARG A 76 -34.93 -6.10 43.34
C ARG A 76 -34.40 -4.86 42.65
N ALA A 77 -34.01 -3.90 43.49
CA ALA A 77 -33.13 -2.81 43.13
C ALA A 77 -32.01 -3.32 42.21
N ALA A 78 -31.82 -2.63 41.09
CA ALA A 78 -30.78 -2.92 40.11
C ALA A 78 -29.43 -3.04 40.82
N LYS A 79 -28.89 -4.27 40.89
CA LYS A 79 -27.50 -4.48 41.28
C LYS A 79 -26.63 -3.78 40.24
N LYS A 80 -25.99 -2.67 40.64
CA LYS A 80 -24.90 -1.99 39.91
C LYS A 80 -23.64 -2.85 39.86
N GLY A 81 -23.73 -4.06 39.31
CA GLY A 81 -22.58 -4.90 38.97
C GLY A 81 -22.29 -4.81 37.48
N PRO A 82 -21.03 -4.95 37.04
CA PRO A 82 -20.74 -5.07 35.62
C PRO A 82 -21.54 -6.24 35.04
N ALA A 83 -22.10 -6.04 33.86
CA ALA A 83 -22.77 -7.11 33.14
C ALA A 83 -21.80 -8.31 33.04
N PRO A 84 -22.25 -9.53 33.36
CA PRO A 84 -21.43 -10.72 33.19
C PRO A 84 -20.95 -10.82 31.74
N LEU A 85 -19.67 -11.15 31.58
CA LEU A 85 -19.02 -11.26 30.28
C LEU A 85 -19.67 -12.37 29.44
N PRO A 86 -19.64 -12.27 28.10
CA PRO A 86 -20.11 -13.33 27.23
C PRO A 86 -19.45 -14.68 27.57
N THR A 87 -20.22 -15.76 27.50
CA THR A 87 -19.75 -17.12 27.80
C THR A 87 -18.66 -17.59 26.82
N ALA A 88 -18.60 -17.02 25.62
CA ALA A 88 -17.57 -17.26 24.62
C ALA A 88 -16.59 -16.09 24.56
N VAL A 89 -15.38 -16.26 25.13
CA VAL A 89 -14.28 -15.27 25.07
C VAL A 89 -13.25 -15.60 23.97
N ALA A 90 -13.41 -16.73 23.29
CA ALA A 90 -12.54 -17.18 22.20
C ALA A 90 -13.31 -18.08 21.22
N LEU A 91 -12.92 -18.04 19.95
CA LEU A 91 -13.51 -18.85 18.88
C LEU A 91 -12.41 -19.64 18.18
N LYS A 92 -12.69 -20.91 17.88
CA LYS A 92 -11.82 -21.71 17.03
C LYS A 92 -12.05 -21.32 15.58
N LEU A 93 -11.09 -20.61 15.00
CA LEU A 93 -11.13 -20.26 13.58
C LEU A 93 -10.76 -21.48 12.71
N PRO A 94 -11.13 -21.47 11.42
CA PRO A 94 -10.63 -22.45 10.45
C PRO A 94 -9.09 -22.50 10.46
N PRO A 95 -8.49 -23.65 10.10
CA PRO A 95 -7.04 -23.72 9.95
C PRO A 95 -6.55 -22.68 8.94
N ALA A 96 -5.36 -22.15 9.18
CA ALA A 96 -4.72 -21.25 8.24
C ALA A 96 -4.54 -21.96 6.87
N PRO A 97 -4.64 -21.22 5.75
CA PRO A 97 -4.46 -21.81 4.44
C PRO A 97 -3.03 -22.35 4.26
N PRO A 98 -2.79 -23.37 3.40
CA PRO A 98 -1.50 -24.04 3.28
C PRO A 98 -0.31 -23.12 2.96
N TYR A 99 -0.55 -22.02 2.24
CA TYR A 99 0.47 -21.04 1.91
C TYR A 99 0.88 -20.13 3.08
N HIS A 100 0.10 -20.11 4.18
CA HIS A 100 0.32 -19.23 5.32
C HIS A 100 1.09 -19.95 6.43
N GLY A 101 2.37 -19.60 6.59
CA GLY A 101 3.24 -20.11 7.64
C GLY A 101 4.30 -19.08 8.07
N PRO A 102 5.21 -19.44 8.98
CA PRO A 102 6.26 -18.53 9.44
C PRO A 102 7.19 -18.04 8.32
N LYS A 103 7.33 -18.81 7.24
CA LYS A 103 8.09 -18.44 6.05
C LYS A 103 7.17 -18.55 4.84
N MET A 104 7.04 -17.46 4.09
CA MET A 104 6.18 -17.38 2.92
C MET A 104 6.99 -16.97 1.69
N GLN A 105 6.61 -17.54 0.54
CA GLN A 105 7.09 -17.06 -0.75
C GLN A 105 6.19 -15.92 -1.19
N LEU A 106 6.74 -14.71 -1.14
CA LEU A 106 6.01 -13.47 -1.39
C LEU A 106 6.60 -12.77 -2.62
N ARG A 107 5.72 -12.17 -3.42
CA ARG A 107 6.07 -11.15 -4.43
C ARG A 107 5.11 -9.98 -4.33
N ALA A 108 5.52 -8.83 -4.82
CA ALA A 108 4.65 -7.68 -4.98
C ALA A 108 4.49 -7.30 -6.45
N GLU A 109 3.42 -6.58 -6.72
CA GLU A 109 3.11 -6.03 -8.03
C GLU A 109 2.60 -4.62 -7.82
N ILE A 110 3.01 -3.73 -8.70
CA ILE A 110 2.55 -2.35 -8.70
C ILE A 110 2.00 -2.06 -10.08
N ASP A 111 0.67 -2.08 -10.16
CA ASP A 111 -0.02 -1.61 -11.33
C ASP A 111 -0.08 -0.09 -11.29
N ARG A 112 0.41 0.57 -12.35
CA ARG A 112 0.34 2.03 -12.46
C ARG A 112 -1.09 2.52 -12.75
N GLY A 113 -2.01 1.64 -13.13
CA GLY A 113 -3.36 2.02 -13.58
C GLY A 113 -3.26 2.90 -14.81
N GLU A 114 -4.13 3.89 -14.95
CA GLU A 114 -4.05 4.86 -16.04
C GLU A 114 -2.96 5.91 -15.78
N VAL A 115 -2.06 6.08 -16.75
CA VAL A 115 -0.93 7.03 -16.66
C VAL A 115 -1.17 8.19 -17.63
N VAL A 116 -1.57 9.35 -17.09
CA VAL A 116 -1.86 10.54 -17.91
C VAL A 116 -0.62 11.41 -18.07
N LEU A 117 -0.04 11.41 -19.27
CA LEU A 117 1.15 12.20 -19.61
C LEU A 117 0.83 13.65 -19.97
N ALA A 118 -0.42 13.92 -20.35
CA ALA A 118 -0.88 15.26 -20.70
C ALA A 118 -0.63 16.27 -19.56
N ARG A 119 -0.16 17.47 -19.90
CA ARG A 119 0.09 18.54 -18.92
C ARG A 119 -1.21 18.90 -18.19
N PRO A 120 -1.20 19.01 -16.85
CA PRO A 120 -2.38 19.42 -16.11
C PRO A 120 -2.73 20.88 -16.42
N LYS A 121 -4.02 21.17 -16.53
CA LYS A 121 -4.52 22.55 -16.49
C LYS A 121 -4.27 23.11 -15.09
N LEU A 122 -3.82 24.35 -15.03
CA LEU A 122 -3.61 25.07 -13.77
C LEU A 122 -4.78 26.04 -13.54
N ASP A 123 -5.07 26.33 -12.27
CA ASP A 123 -5.96 27.43 -11.89
C ASP A 123 -5.20 28.77 -11.87
N LYS A 124 -5.92 29.83 -11.51
CA LYS A 124 -5.37 31.19 -11.48
C LYS A 124 -4.22 31.32 -10.46
N ASP A 125 -4.24 30.46 -9.44
CA ASP A 125 -3.22 30.37 -8.38
C ASP A 125 -2.15 29.33 -8.73
N GLY A 126 -2.07 28.90 -10.01
CA GLY A 126 -1.07 27.98 -10.53
C GLY A 126 -1.11 26.57 -9.90
N HIS A 127 -2.15 26.25 -9.14
CA HIS A 127 -2.38 24.91 -8.64
C HIS A 127 -3.01 24.06 -9.74
N LYS A 128 -2.76 22.75 -9.72
CA LYS A 128 -3.40 21.84 -10.67
C LYS A 128 -4.91 21.88 -10.44
N LYS A 129 -5.68 22.23 -11.48
CA LYS A 129 -7.13 22.05 -11.46
C LYS A 129 -7.41 20.58 -11.20
N TRP A 130 -8.09 20.33 -10.09
CA TRP A 130 -8.41 18.98 -9.65
C TRP A 130 -9.42 18.34 -10.62
N LYS A 131 -9.04 17.23 -11.24
CA LYS A 131 -9.96 16.29 -11.89
C LYS A 131 -9.64 14.88 -11.41
N PRO A 132 -10.52 14.20 -10.65
CA PRO A 132 -10.41 12.75 -10.48
C PRO A 132 -11.70 12.00 -10.88
N PRO A 133 -11.63 10.68 -11.10
CA PRO A 133 -10.43 9.86 -11.22
C PRO A 133 -10.19 9.46 -12.67
N VAL A 134 -8.93 9.12 -12.96
CA VAL A 134 -8.65 8.14 -14.01
C VAL A 134 -9.55 6.91 -13.82
N ALA A 135 -9.93 6.24 -14.91
CA ALA A 135 -10.84 5.10 -14.85
C ALA A 135 -10.25 3.96 -14.02
N ASP A 136 -8.92 3.80 -14.08
CA ASP A 136 -8.17 2.81 -13.34
C ASP A 136 -7.06 3.46 -12.51
N ARG A 137 -6.99 3.08 -11.23
CA ARG A 137 -6.12 3.73 -10.26
C ARG A 137 -4.90 2.86 -9.99
N PRO A 138 -3.75 3.46 -9.68
CA PRO A 138 -2.58 2.68 -9.32
C PRO A 138 -2.86 1.82 -8.08
N THR A 139 -2.45 0.55 -8.14
CA THR A 139 -2.59 -0.40 -7.03
C THR A 139 -1.28 -1.09 -6.71
N LEU A 140 -1.10 -1.41 -5.43
CA LEU A 140 -0.06 -2.31 -4.96
C LEU A 140 -0.74 -3.61 -4.54
N THR A 141 -0.29 -4.73 -5.08
CA THR A 141 -0.77 -6.06 -4.72
C THR A 141 0.36 -6.88 -4.12
N LEU A 142 0.10 -7.53 -2.99
CA LEU A 142 1.00 -8.52 -2.40
C LEU A 142 0.44 -9.92 -2.69
N TYR A 143 1.27 -10.79 -3.24
CA TYR A 143 0.91 -12.17 -3.54
C TYR A 143 1.68 -13.14 -2.65
N ALA A 144 1.04 -14.26 -2.33
CA ALA A 144 1.69 -15.45 -1.78
C ALA A 144 1.61 -16.60 -2.78
N ARG A 145 2.67 -17.39 -2.88
CA ARG A 145 2.66 -18.63 -3.67
C ARG A 145 1.90 -19.73 -2.94
N ASN A 146 1.05 -20.44 -3.66
CA ASN A 146 0.31 -21.62 -3.22
C ASN A 146 0.42 -22.72 -4.29
N GLY A 147 1.41 -23.61 -4.13
CA GLY A 147 1.77 -24.56 -5.19
C GLY A 147 2.23 -23.82 -6.45
N ASP A 148 1.54 -24.07 -7.57
CA ASP A 148 1.81 -23.40 -8.86
C ASP A 148 0.94 -22.15 -9.10
N LYS A 149 0.09 -21.81 -8.13
CA LYS A 149 -0.79 -20.64 -8.20
C LYS A 149 -0.30 -19.55 -7.26
N GLU A 150 -0.82 -18.35 -7.48
CA GLU A 150 -0.61 -17.21 -6.60
C GLU A 150 -1.93 -16.72 -6.03
N VAL A 151 -1.89 -16.27 -4.78
CA VAL A 151 -3.04 -15.74 -4.06
C VAL A 151 -2.74 -14.30 -3.68
N ALA A 152 -3.56 -13.37 -4.18
CA ALA A 152 -3.48 -11.97 -3.78
C ALA A 152 -3.93 -11.82 -2.32
N LEU A 153 -2.99 -11.50 -1.43
CA LEU A 153 -3.24 -11.30 0.01
C LEU A 153 -3.87 -9.94 0.29
N SER A 154 -3.47 -8.94 -0.48
CA SER A 154 -3.96 -7.57 -0.36
C SER A 154 -3.78 -6.85 -1.68
N ARG A 155 -4.77 -6.04 -2.06
CA ARG A 155 -4.69 -5.06 -3.16
C ARG A 155 -5.10 -3.71 -2.62
N TRP A 156 -4.18 -2.75 -2.59
CA TRP A 156 -4.43 -1.42 -2.03
C TRP A 156 -4.16 -0.31 -3.04
N PRO A 157 -4.94 0.79 -3.02
CA PRO A 157 -4.60 1.98 -3.77
C PRO A 157 -3.21 2.49 -3.37
N THR A 158 -2.40 2.85 -4.36
CA THR A 158 -1.07 3.42 -4.16
C THR A 158 -0.92 4.71 -4.95
N THR A 159 0.31 5.16 -5.16
CA THR A 159 0.63 6.29 -6.02
C THR A 159 1.69 5.92 -7.05
N ILE A 160 1.72 6.69 -8.13
CA ILE A 160 2.74 6.67 -9.15
C ILE A 160 3.27 8.07 -9.41
N GLY A 161 4.25 8.16 -10.30
CA GLY A 161 4.74 9.40 -10.86
C GLY A 161 3.66 10.33 -11.43
N GLY A 162 4.04 11.58 -11.64
CA GLY A 162 3.16 12.58 -12.23
C GLY A 162 3.85 13.94 -12.36
N TRP A 163 3.11 14.92 -12.88
CA TRP A 163 3.59 16.30 -12.99
C TRP A 163 3.82 16.96 -11.63
N LYS A 164 4.96 17.60 -11.42
CA LYS A 164 5.33 18.25 -10.15
C LYS A 164 5.91 19.62 -10.38
N ALA A 165 5.53 20.57 -9.53
CA ALA A 165 6.20 21.85 -9.45
C ALA A 165 7.59 21.65 -8.83
N ILE A 166 8.61 22.11 -9.53
CA ILE A 166 10.02 22.13 -9.13
C ILE A 166 10.52 23.56 -9.16
N GLU A 167 11.43 23.89 -8.25
CA GLU A 167 12.23 25.10 -8.26
C GLU A 167 13.56 24.78 -8.96
N LYS A 168 13.95 25.61 -9.93
CA LYS A 168 15.24 25.51 -10.60
C LYS A 168 16.33 26.21 -9.79
N SER A 169 17.58 26.05 -10.21
CA SER A 169 18.74 26.70 -9.56
C SER A 169 18.69 28.23 -9.58
N ASP A 170 17.98 28.83 -10.55
CA ASP A 170 17.76 30.27 -10.67
C ASP A 170 16.56 30.77 -9.85
N GLY A 171 15.95 29.91 -9.02
CA GLY A 171 14.76 30.23 -8.22
C GLY A 171 13.45 30.21 -9.02
N THR A 172 13.49 30.00 -10.34
CA THR A 172 12.27 29.96 -11.16
C THR A 172 11.52 28.65 -11.00
N MET A 173 10.19 28.72 -11.12
CA MET A 173 9.32 27.55 -10.99
C MET A 173 9.05 26.89 -12.34
N ALA A 174 9.00 25.56 -12.36
CA ALA A 174 8.63 24.78 -13.53
C ALA A 174 7.82 23.54 -13.17
N LEU A 175 7.07 22.99 -14.11
CA LEU A 175 6.49 21.66 -14.03
C LEU A 175 7.44 20.64 -14.66
N LYS A 176 7.70 19.54 -13.94
CA LYS A 176 8.43 18.38 -14.45
C LYS A 176 7.63 17.13 -14.16
N TYR A 177 7.48 16.27 -15.16
CA TYR A 177 6.95 14.94 -14.93
C TYR A 177 8.00 14.09 -14.22
N LYS A 178 7.63 13.48 -13.09
CA LYS A 178 8.47 12.58 -12.31
C LYS A 178 7.89 11.18 -12.47
N GLU A 179 8.59 10.28 -13.13
CA GLU A 179 8.09 8.95 -13.47
C GLU A 179 8.25 7.94 -12.33
N SER A 180 7.38 6.93 -12.29
CA SER A 180 7.63 5.67 -11.58
C SER A 180 8.29 4.71 -12.58
N VAL A 181 9.52 4.30 -12.27
CA VAL A 181 10.28 3.34 -13.09
C VAL A 181 9.51 2.02 -13.20
N THR A 182 9.37 1.49 -14.41
CA THR A 182 8.68 0.22 -14.68
C THR A 182 9.64 -0.95 -14.83
N GLY A 183 9.10 -2.16 -14.82
CA GLY A 183 9.84 -3.40 -14.94
C GLY A 183 10.11 -4.06 -13.60
N ASP A 184 11.05 -5.01 -13.61
CA ASP A 184 11.36 -5.82 -12.44
C ASP A 184 12.28 -5.08 -11.45
N ALA A 185 11.89 -5.15 -10.19
CA ALA A 185 12.61 -4.58 -9.06
C ALA A 185 12.64 -5.57 -7.90
N LEU A 186 13.43 -5.22 -6.89
CA LEU A 186 13.56 -5.95 -5.65
C LEU A 186 13.24 -5.03 -4.48
N TRP A 187 12.61 -5.59 -3.45
CA TRP A 187 12.61 -5.05 -2.10
C TRP A 187 13.67 -5.78 -1.27
N PRO A 188 14.91 -5.24 -1.19
CA PRO A 188 15.99 -5.85 -0.45
C PRO A 188 15.97 -5.49 1.03
N GLU A 189 15.38 -4.36 1.41
CA GLU A 189 15.40 -3.88 2.78
C GLU A 189 14.20 -3.01 3.12
N ILE A 190 13.88 -3.02 4.41
CA ILE A 190 12.87 -2.20 5.05
C ILE A 190 13.59 -1.28 6.03
N LEU A 191 13.34 0.01 5.91
CA LEU A 191 13.76 1.04 6.86
C LEU A 191 12.55 1.41 7.73
N ALA A 192 12.61 1.02 9.00
CA ALA A 192 11.74 1.58 10.02
C ALA A 192 12.29 2.94 10.46
N THR A 193 11.38 3.85 10.80
CA THR A 193 11.73 5.23 11.17
C THR A 193 12.69 5.85 10.13
N PRO A 194 12.34 5.84 8.83
CA PRO A 194 13.26 6.22 7.78
C PRO A 194 13.48 7.73 7.74
N THR A 195 14.67 8.11 7.32
CA THR A 195 14.94 9.49 6.93
C THR A 195 14.60 9.68 5.45
N TRP A 196 13.86 10.74 5.16
CA TRP A 196 13.58 11.16 3.79
C TRP A 196 14.54 12.27 3.35
N HIS A 197 15.22 12.07 2.22
CA HIS A 197 15.98 13.13 1.58
C HIS A 197 15.14 13.85 0.52
N PRO A 198 14.92 15.16 0.66
CA PRO A 198 14.19 15.92 -0.33
C PRO A 198 14.88 15.89 -1.70
N ALA A 199 14.10 15.58 -2.74
CA ALA A 199 14.60 15.53 -4.11
C ALA A 199 15.20 16.88 -4.57
N PRO A 200 16.16 16.85 -5.52
CA PRO A 200 16.62 18.06 -6.18
C PRO A 200 15.47 18.85 -6.83
N GLY A 201 15.53 20.18 -6.69
CA GLY A 201 14.50 21.09 -7.16
C GLY A 201 13.20 21.08 -6.36
N MET A 202 13.17 20.45 -5.17
CA MET A 202 12.08 20.71 -4.23
C MET A 202 12.09 22.18 -3.80
N PRO A 203 10.94 22.89 -3.84
CA PRO A 203 10.93 24.30 -3.48
C PRO A 203 11.41 24.55 -2.05
N THR A 204 12.37 25.45 -1.87
CA THR A 204 13.06 25.70 -0.60
C THR A 204 12.08 26.08 0.50
N ARG A 205 11.09 26.93 0.18
CA ARG A 205 10.02 27.34 1.10
C ARG A 205 9.23 26.15 1.69
N LYS A 206 9.18 24.99 1.02
CA LYS A 206 8.49 23.78 1.53
C LYS A 206 9.29 23.00 2.56
N LEU A 207 10.59 23.28 2.66
CA LEU A 207 11.53 22.65 3.61
C LEU A 207 11.76 23.50 4.85
N LEU A 208 11.08 24.65 4.94
CA LEU A 208 11.25 25.60 6.03
C LEU A 208 9.91 25.85 6.74
N ILE A 209 10.00 26.23 8.02
CA ILE A 209 8.89 26.75 8.82
C ILE A 209 9.24 28.15 9.32
N LYS A 210 8.29 29.07 9.28
CA LYS A 210 8.48 30.43 9.80
C LYS A 210 8.34 30.42 11.33
N ARG A 211 9.28 31.03 12.05
CA ARG A 211 9.26 31.21 13.50
C ARG A 211 9.61 32.65 13.84
N GLY A 212 8.63 33.44 14.28
CA GLY A 212 8.83 34.90 14.42
C GLY A 212 9.28 35.51 13.09
N ASP A 213 10.45 36.15 13.09
CA ASP A 213 11.05 36.75 11.89
C ASP A 213 12.09 35.86 11.19
N THR A 214 12.36 34.66 11.73
CA THR A 214 13.34 33.72 11.17
C THR A 214 12.68 32.51 10.50
N TRP A 215 13.49 31.75 9.77
CA TRP A 215 13.13 30.47 9.17
C TRP A 215 13.95 29.35 9.79
N GLU A 216 13.28 28.25 10.08
CA GLU A 216 13.89 27.05 10.63
C GLU A 216 13.71 25.87 9.67
N PRO A 217 14.61 24.87 9.72
CA PRO A 217 14.47 23.65 8.92
C PRO A 217 13.25 22.89 9.42
N LYS A 218 12.43 22.41 8.48
CA LYS A 218 11.24 21.62 8.79
C LYS A 218 11.63 20.17 9.08
N THR A 219 12.33 19.92 10.18
CA THR A 219 12.94 18.61 10.49
C THR A 219 11.92 17.47 10.56
N GLU A 220 10.65 17.74 10.89
CA GLU A 220 9.60 16.74 10.96
C GLU A 220 9.19 16.15 9.60
N ILE A 221 9.63 16.76 8.49
CA ILE A 221 9.38 16.21 7.14
C ILE A 221 10.43 15.18 6.74
N ILE A 222 11.66 15.29 7.27
CA ILE A 222 12.78 14.40 6.95
C ILE A 222 12.89 13.24 7.93
N GLY A 223 12.73 13.51 9.23
CA GLY A 223 12.99 12.55 10.29
C GLY A 223 11.80 11.65 10.56
N PRO A 224 11.96 10.61 11.38
CA PRO A 224 10.92 9.61 11.54
C PRO A 224 9.68 10.17 12.24
N GLY A 225 8.52 9.90 11.65
CA GLY A 225 7.26 10.25 12.30
C GLY A 225 6.07 10.17 11.35
N TYR A 226 4.87 10.28 11.92
CA TYR A 226 3.63 10.28 11.14
C TYR A 226 3.57 11.44 10.12
N ARG A 227 4.27 12.56 10.40
CA ARG A 227 4.35 13.76 9.55
C ARG A 227 5.50 13.73 8.53
N ALA A 228 6.38 12.74 8.61
CA ALA A 228 7.51 12.59 7.71
C ALA A 228 7.07 12.27 6.28
N ALA A 229 7.82 12.69 5.27
CA ALA A 229 7.45 12.40 3.88
C ALA A 229 7.40 10.90 3.57
N TYR A 230 8.29 10.11 4.19
CA TYR A 230 8.27 8.63 4.15
C TYR A 230 7.38 7.99 5.23
N GLY A 231 6.78 8.79 6.11
CA GLY A 231 6.00 8.28 7.23
C GLY A 231 6.87 7.45 8.17
N LEU A 232 6.32 6.33 8.64
CA LEU A 232 7.00 5.48 9.63
C LEU A 232 7.87 4.39 9.02
N ILE A 233 7.67 4.05 7.74
CA ILE A 233 8.36 2.95 7.06
C ILE A 233 8.61 3.31 5.60
N ALA A 234 9.79 2.95 5.11
CA ALA A 234 10.12 2.91 3.69
C ALA A 234 10.71 1.56 3.31
N ILE A 235 10.21 0.97 2.23
CA ILE A 235 10.77 -0.23 1.59
C ILE A 235 11.56 0.24 0.37
N VAL A 236 12.82 -0.17 0.32
CA VAL A 236 13.76 0.16 -0.76
C VAL A 236 13.34 -0.54 -2.05
N HIS A 237 13.39 0.18 -3.18
CA HIS A 237 13.27 -0.42 -4.51
C HIS A 237 14.63 -0.39 -5.18
N HIS A 238 15.17 -1.57 -5.46
CA HIS A 238 16.30 -1.73 -6.35
C HIS A 238 15.80 -2.22 -7.70
N GLN A 239 15.86 -1.36 -8.71
CA GLN A 239 15.46 -1.72 -10.06
C GLN A 239 16.48 -2.69 -10.66
N ILE A 240 16.00 -3.74 -11.33
CA ILE A 240 16.84 -4.60 -12.15
C ILE A 240 16.99 -3.91 -13.51
N MET A 241 18.20 -3.44 -13.81
CA MET A 241 18.50 -2.75 -15.07
C MET A 241 18.78 -3.76 -16.19
N GLU A 242 19.61 -4.74 -15.87
CA GLU A 242 20.03 -5.81 -16.76
C GLU A 242 20.49 -7.00 -15.93
N ARG A 243 20.79 -8.13 -16.60
CA ARG A 243 21.43 -9.28 -15.99
C ARG A 243 22.80 -9.44 -16.63
N ASN A 244 23.82 -9.65 -15.81
CA ASN A 244 25.17 -9.93 -16.31
C ASN A 244 25.23 -11.32 -16.98
N GLU A 245 26.38 -11.66 -17.57
CA GLU A 245 26.62 -12.95 -18.24
C GLU A 245 26.38 -14.17 -17.34
N ARG A 246 26.47 -14.00 -16.02
CA ARG A 246 26.22 -15.03 -15.00
C ARG A 246 24.75 -15.07 -14.54
N GLY A 247 23.88 -14.23 -15.11
CA GLY A 247 22.46 -14.13 -14.78
C GLY A 247 22.15 -13.29 -13.53
N GLU A 248 23.15 -12.68 -12.90
CA GLU A 248 22.96 -11.86 -11.70
C GLU A 248 22.39 -10.48 -12.06
N PRO A 249 21.41 -9.98 -11.30
CA PRO A 249 20.78 -8.71 -11.60
C PRO A 249 21.71 -7.53 -11.26
N GLN A 250 21.88 -6.62 -12.21
CA GLN A 250 22.48 -5.32 -11.95
C GLN A 250 21.42 -4.39 -11.36
N LEU A 251 21.64 -3.97 -10.12
CA LEU A 251 20.67 -3.23 -9.33
C LEU A 251 20.95 -1.74 -9.31
N MET A 252 19.93 -0.93 -9.54
CA MET A 252 20.00 0.53 -9.44
C MET A 252 18.97 1.08 -8.45
N ASP A 253 19.43 1.91 -7.52
CA ASP A 253 18.56 2.64 -6.59
C ASP A 253 18.19 4.02 -7.16
N PHE A 254 17.02 4.12 -7.78
CA PHE A 254 16.46 5.39 -8.25
C PHE A 254 15.84 6.25 -7.14
N ARG A 255 16.06 5.90 -5.87
CA ARG A 255 15.42 6.51 -4.68
C ARG A 255 13.90 6.43 -4.71
N ILE A 256 13.37 5.43 -5.42
CA ILE A 256 11.97 5.03 -5.40
C ILE A 256 11.75 4.10 -4.21
N ARG A 257 10.62 4.27 -3.54
CA ARG A 257 10.27 3.54 -2.32
C ARG A 257 8.79 3.18 -2.31
N THR A 258 8.45 2.07 -1.66
CA THR A 258 7.10 1.87 -1.13
C THR A 258 7.08 2.38 0.30
N HIS A 259 6.25 3.38 0.62
CA HIS A 259 6.36 4.05 1.92
C HIS A 259 5.03 4.59 2.43
N GLY A 260 4.98 4.90 3.73
CA GLY A 260 3.86 5.60 4.35
C GLY A 260 3.82 7.08 3.96
N THR A 261 2.68 7.76 4.05
CA THR A 261 2.64 9.21 3.79
C THR A 261 1.65 9.94 4.69
N PRO A 262 1.97 11.18 5.16
CA PRO A 262 1.02 12.07 5.82
C PRO A 262 0.03 12.68 4.83
N ALA A 263 0.38 12.71 3.54
CA ALA A 263 -0.44 13.30 2.50
C ALA A 263 -1.51 12.29 2.02
N TYR A 264 -2.46 11.90 2.87
CA TYR A 264 -3.48 10.88 2.51
C TYR A 264 -4.24 11.22 1.22
N ARG A 265 -4.43 12.52 0.96
CA ARG A 265 -5.02 12.96 -0.31
C ARG A 265 -4.19 12.48 -1.51
N SER A 266 -2.85 12.41 -1.44
CA SER A 266 -2.01 11.94 -2.55
C SER A 266 -2.31 10.51 -2.94
N VAL A 267 -2.56 9.62 -1.97
CA VAL A 267 -3.02 8.23 -2.23
C VAL A 267 -4.37 8.26 -2.93
N LYS A 268 -5.30 9.11 -2.45
CA LYS A 268 -6.58 9.37 -3.14
C LYS A 268 -6.42 10.08 -4.50
N ARG A 269 -5.28 10.69 -4.82
CA ARG A 269 -4.99 11.22 -6.18
C ARG A 269 -4.28 10.22 -7.07
N GLY A 270 -3.57 9.24 -6.49
CA GLY A 270 -2.69 8.34 -7.24
C GLY A 270 -1.36 8.97 -7.67
N GLU A 271 -1.02 10.19 -7.21
CA GLU A 271 0.18 10.90 -7.67
C GLU A 271 1.23 11.12 -6.57
N SER A 272 2.50 10.93 -6.91
CA SER A 272 3.71 11.16 -6.11
C SER A 272 4.87 11.62 -7.00
N ASN A 273 6.09 11.74 -6.45
CA ASN A 273 7.30 12.02 -7.23
C ASN A 273 7.90 10.74 -7.87
N GLY A 274 7.13 9.66 -7.98
CA GLY A 274 7.56 8.35 -8.49
C GLY A 274 7.40 7.22 -7.47
N CYS A 275 7.43 7.52 -6.17
CA CYS A 275 7.27 6.53 -5.10
C CYS A 275 5.84 5.96 -4.99
N HIS A 276 5.72 4.81 -4.33
CA HIS A 276 4.48 4.07 -4.16
C HIS A 276 3.98 4.25 -2.72
N ARG A 277 3.09 5.23 -2.54
CA ARG A 277 2.65 5.67 -1.22
C ARG A 277 1.44 4.89 -0.76
N LEU A 278 1.51 4.44 0.48
CA LEU A 278 0.38 3.88 1.22
C LEU A 278 0.01 4.81 2.37
N HIS A 279 -1.19 4.66 2.91
CA HIS A 279 -1.48 5.21 4.23
C HIS A 279 -0.52 4.60 5.26
N ASN A 280 -0.11 5.38 6.27
CA ASN A 280 0.90 4.94 7.26
C ASN A 280 0.54 3.59 7.91
N TYR A 281 -0.73 3.36 8.26
CA TYR A 281 -1.17 2.09 8.85
C TYR A 281 -1.08 0.90 7.89
N LEU A 282 -1.28 1.12 6.58
CA LEU A 282 -1.13 0.08 5.56
C LEU A 282 0.34 -0.24 5.31
N ALA A 283 1.21 0.77 5.24
CA ALA A 283 2.66 0.57 5.13
C ALA A 283 3.19 -0.23 6.33
N LEU A 284 2.77 0.13 7.55
CA LEU A 284 3.10 -0.63 8.76
C LEU A 284 2.58 -2.07 8.69
N ARG A 285 1.32 -2.27 8.30
CA ARG A 285 0.74 -3.61 8.19
C ARG A 285 1.47 -4.49 7.19
N LEU A 286 1.78 -3.95 6.01
CA LEU A 286 2.57 -4.65 4.98
C LEU A 286 3.95 -5.02 5.53
N THR A 287 4.67 -4.07 6.08
CA THR A 287 6.05 -4.30 6.50
C THR A 287 6.17 -5.19 7.73
N ALA A 288 5.25 -5.08 8.69
CA ALA A 288 5.15 -6.03 9.79
C ALA A 288 4.88 -7.46 9.28
N PHE A 289 4.02 -7.60 8.27
CA PHE A 289 3.77 -8.89 7.62
C PHE A 289 5.03 -9.42 6.91
N LEU A 290 5.72 -8.57 6.13
CA LEU A 290 6.97 -8.96 5.46
C LEU A 290 8.05 -9.39 6.47
N VAL A 291 8.31 -8.60 7.51
CA VAL A 291 9.32 -8.94 8.54
C VAL A 291 8.96 -10.21 9.29
N LYS A 292 7.67 -10.49 9.49
CA LYS A 292 7.21 -11.72 10.15
C LYS A 292 7.36 -12.96 9.28
N HIS A 293 7.13 -12.83 7.97
CA HIS A 293 6.97 -13.97 7.06
C HIS A 293 8.10 -14.15 6.03
N ARG A 294 9.00 -13.18 5.91
CA ARG A 294 10.20 -13.26 5.08
C ARG A 294 11.42 -13.34 5.98
N GLU A 295 12.32 -14.26 5.68
CA GLU A 295 13.63 -14.30 6.31
C GLU A 295 14.32 -12.93 6.19
N ASN A 296 14.87 -12.46 7.31
CA ASN A 296 15.49 -11.16 7.38
C ASN A 296 16.59 -11.09 8.44
N VAL A 297 17.51 -10.16 8.25
CA VAL A 297 18.57 -9.80 9.20
C VAL A 297 18.26 -8.42 9.76
N ARG A 298 18.26 -8.34 11.09
CA ARG A 298 18.09 -7.08 11.83
C ARG A 298 19.45 -6.42 11.98
N GLU A 299 19.71 -5.37 11.21
CA GLU A 299 21.03 -4.73 11.17
C GLU A 299 21.20 -3.55 12.13
N GLY A 300 20.11 -3.02 12.69
CA GLY A 300 20.20 -1.88 13.61
C GLY A 300 19.92 -0.54 12.95
N LEU A 301 20.28 0.53 13.67
CA LEU A 301 20.29 1.88 13.15
C LEU A 301 21.38 2.02 12.09
N VAL A 302 21.03 2.55 10.93
CA VAL A 302 21.98 2.80 9.85
C VAL A 302 22.46 4.25 9.98
N PRO A 303 23.76 4.48 10.27
CA PRO A 303 24.29 5.84 10.35
C PRO A 303 24.31 6.50 8.98
N GLU A 304 24.19 7.82 8.98
CA GLU A 304 24.27 8.68 7.80
C GLU A 304 24.81 10.04 8.19
N ASP A 305 25.41 10.75 7.24
CA ASP A 305 25.80 12.15 7.40
C ASP A 305 25.12 12.98 6.30
N TYR A 306 23.81 13.21 6.46
CA TYR A 306 23.02 13.98 5.51
C TYR A 306 22.98 15.43 5.95
N VAL A 307 23.51 16.32 5.11
CA VAL A 307 23.39 17.77 5.27
C VAL A 307 22.92 18.38 3.96
N ARG A 308 21.85 19.19 4.04
CA ARG A 308 21.41 20.05 2.94
C ARG A 308 21.36 21.50 3.39
N ASN A 309 22.27 22.29 2.84
CA ASN A 309 22.31 23.74 3.03
C ASN A 309 21.21 24.40 2.19
N LEU A 310 20.35 25.17 2.84
CA LEU A 310 19.24 25.92 2.27
C LEU A 310 19.52 27.41 2.44
N GLU A 311 19.24 28.19 1.40
CA GLU A 311 19.27 29.65 1.46
C GLU A 311 17.89 30.20 1.15
N TYR A 312 17.35 31.03 2.04
CA TYR A 312 16.03 31.62 1.86
C TYR A 312 15.96 33.00 2.51
N LYS A 313 15.62 34.02 1.72
CA LYS A 313 15.53 35.43 2.17
C LYS A 313 16.80 35.91 2.91
N GLY A 314 17.97 35.56 2.39
CA GLY A 314 19.27 35.93 2.97
C GLY A 314 19.68 35.13 4.22
N GLN A 315 18.84 34.20 4.69
CA GLN A 315 19.17 33.30 5.79
C GLN A 315 19.71 31.96 5.25
N LYS A 316 20.78 31.46 5.87
CA LYS A 316 21.29 30.11 5.66
C LYS A 316 20.77 29.17 6.75
N VAL A 317 20.24 28.03 6.35
CA VAL A 317 19.66 27.01 7.23
C VAL A 317 20.15 25.64 6.77
N ALA A 318 20.63 24.82 7.70
CA ALA A 318 21.00 23.43 7.41
C ALA A 318 19.84 22.49 7.76
N LEU A 319 19.55 21.55 6.86
CA LEU A 319 18.62 20.45 7.08
C LEU A 319 19.42 19.15 7.19
N GLU A 320 19.42 18.55 8.37
CA GLU A 320 20.40 17.53 8.75
C GLU A 320 19.76 16.24 9.25
N SER A 321 20.43 15.11 9.06
CA SER A 321 20.07 13.82 9.65
C SER A 321 21.27 12.90 9.80
N GLU A 322 21.38 12.26 10.95
CA GLU A 322 22.48 11.35 11.33
C GLU A 322 22.18 9.87 11.05
N THR A 323 20.98 9.56 10.57
CA THR A 323 20.55 8.17 10.32
C THR A 323 19.68 8.05 9.09
N LYS A 324 19.73 6.90 8.41
CA LYS A 324 18.76 6.49 7.39
C LYS A 324 17.50 5.84 7.99
N GLY A 325 17.56 5.44 9.25
CA GLY A 325 16.55 4.65 9.94
C GLY A 325 17.06 3.28 10.39
N TYR A 326 16.17 2.49 10.97
CA TYR A 326 16.44 1.15 11.48
C TYR A 326 16.20 0.10 10.39
N ARG A 327 17.22 -0.68 10.01
CA ARG A 327 17.16 -1.57 8.86
C ARG A 327 16.86 -3.03 9.19
N PHE A 328 15.94 -3.59 8.41
CA PHE A 328 15.71 -5.02 8.24
C PHE A 328 16.07 -5.40 6.81
N LYS A 329 17.11 -6.20 6.62
CA LYS A 329 17.52 -6.69 5.31
C LYS A 329 16.78 -7.99 5.00
N LEU A 330 16.05 -8.05 3.89
CA LEU A 330 15.27 -9.21 3.48
C LEU A 330 16.18 -10.18 2.70
N THR A 331 16.23 -11.43 3.13
CA THR A 331 17.11 -12.48 2.57
C THR A 331 16.29 -13.75 2.34
N PRO A 332 15.84 -14.07 1.11
CA PRO A 332 16.05 -13.32 -0.11
C PRO A 332 15.20 -12.03 -0.20
N PRO A 333 15.57 -11.06 -1.06
CA PRO A 333 14.74 -9.89 -1.33
C PRO A 333 13.36 -10.30 -1.84
N VAL A 334 12.33 -9.47 -1.61
CA VAL A 334 11.00 -9.73 -2.18
C VAL A 334 10.97 -9.22 -3.63
N PRO A 335 10.63 -10.06 -4.62
CA PRO A 335 10.49 -9.61 -6.01
C PRO A 335 9.31 -8.66 -6.16
N VAL A 336 9.47 -7.68 -7.05
CA VAL A 336 8.46 -6.67 -7.35
C VAL A 336 8.41 -6.48 -8.85
N THR A 337 7.23 -6.44 -9.44
CA THR A 337 7.06 -6.02 -10.83
C THR A 337 6.24 -4.75 -10.87
N VAL A 338 6.78 -3.69 -11.46
CA VAL A 338 6.06 -2.43 -11.69
C VAL A 338 5.56 -2.43 -13.13
N LEU A 339 4.24 -2.56 -13.31
CA LEU A 339 3.61 -2.67 -14.62
C LEU A 339 3.55 -1.31 -15.32
N ASP A 340 3.55 -1.29 -16.65
CA ASP A 340 3.43 -0.04 -17.41
C ASP A 340 2.08 0.66 -17.17
N GLY A 341 1.01 -0.09 -16.90
CA GLY A 341 -0.34 0.47 -16.83
C GLY A 341 -0.86 0.93 -18.19
N ASP A 342 -1.98 1.67 -18.20
CA ASP A 342 -2.60 2.20 -19.41
C ASP A 342 -2.10 3.64 -19.68
N VAL A 343 -1.03 3.75 -20.45
CA VAL A 343 -0.37 5.03 -20.75
C VAL A 343 -1.18 5.84 -21.76
N LYS A 344 -1.59 7.05 -21.36
CA LYS A 344 -2.33 8.02 -22.19
C LYS A 344 -1.48 9.24 -22.50
N GLY A 345 -1.23 9.46 -23.79
CA GLY A 345 -0.50 10.62 -24.32
C GLY A 345 0.90 10.29 -24.82
N ASP A 346 1.65 11.32 -25.21
CA ASP A 346 2.98 11.19 -25.81
C ASP A 346 4.11 11.27 -24.77
N ALA A 347 4.97 10.25 -24.72
CA ALA A 347 6.17 10.20 -23.88
C ALA A 347 7.16 11.36 -24.16
N LYS A 348 7.15 11.93 -25.37
CA LYS A 348 7.98 13.11 -25.68
C LYS A 348 7.53 14.35 -24.90
N ALA A 349 6.24 14.45 -24.57
CA ALA A 349 5.67 15.61 -23.87
C ALA A 349 6.20 15.76 -22.42
N VAL A 350 6.69 14.67 -21.82
CA VAL A 350 7.15 14.64 -20.43
C VAL A 350 8.67 14.77 -20.28
N LYS A 351 9.43 14.79 -21.39
CA LYS A 351 10.89 14.85 -21.37
C LYS A 351 11.41 16.16 -20.79
N ARG A 352 10.78 17.29 -21.10
CA ARG A 352 11.25 18.63 -20.71
C ARG A 352 10.46 19.19 -19.52
N SER A 353 11.10 20.05 -18.74
CA SER A 353 10.39 20.87 -17.77
C SER A 353 9.66 22.01 -18.47
N VAL A 354 8.47 22.37 -18.01
CA VAL A 354 7.67 23.45 -18.56
C VAL A 354 7.66 24.63 -17.59
N PRO A 355 8.08 25.85 -17.98
CA PRO A 355 8.05 27.00 -17.09
C PRO A 355 6.65 27.25 -16.49
N LEU A 356 6.63 27.65 -15.23
CA LEU A 356 5.46 28.23 -14.59
C LEU A 356 5.68 29.74 -14.54
N THR A 357 4.75 30.51 -15.08
CA THR A 357 4.69 31.95 -14.82
C THR A 357 4.60 32.10 -13.29
N ALA A 358 5.57 32.82 -12.71
CA ALA A 358 5.86 32.78 -11.27
C ALA A 358 4.58 32.88 -10.43
N LEU A 359 4.43 31.96 -9.47
CA LEU A 359 3.49 32.17 -8.39
C LEU A 359 4.15 33.11 -7.38
N PRO A 360 3.43 34.14 -6.90
CA PRO A 360 3.98 35.13 -5.98
C PRO A 360 4.49 34.52 -4.67
#